data_AF-A0A948NND6-F1
#
_entry.id   AF-A0A948NND6-F1
#
_cell.length_a   1.000
_cell.length_b   1.000
_cell.length_c   1.000
_cell.angle_alpha   90.00
_cell.angle_beta   90.00
_cell.angle_gamma   90.00
#
_symmetry.space_group_name_H-M   'P 1'
#
loop_
_entity.id
_entity.type
_entity.pdbx_description
1 polymer ?
#
loop_
_entity_poly.entity_id
_entity_poly.type
_entity_poly.pdbx_seq_one_letter_code
_entity_poly.pdbx_strand_id
1 'polypeptide(L)'
;MHHSDTPFPVYCPDCWWGSSWDAVKYEKDVDFEKPFFEQWAQLRSVVPALGMVISNGKNSDFSNYGSRLKNCYLLIAGDQAEDCMYGSYVWLSRDCVDCMNVIRCEQCYECIECEKCYNCLYSQKLDSCTDCVLGYDLRSCKNCFGCVGLRNKSYCWFNEQLEKEEYMVRLPALTFTQKNIQEWIKQREPIRLKHPHKYAQLINCESCTGDSLSDAKNCQECYDSFDLEDCKYIINGPEKLKDCYDFTGITTSELCYEGASILGAIRLLFSERCWNGIYDIAYCSLCMNCTNCFGCISLQNKEYCILNKQYTKEQYNDLVPKVIELMQKNNEWGEFFPISLSPFSYNETLAQECFPLTKEEVATKVWAWKEEEDELKNVDKIIPGERLPERIEDIPDDILNWAIKCEKTDRPFRIVSQELAFYRRMKLPVPHFHPDERHNKKLEWRNPRKLWKRNCDKCGKEVESTFAPERPETVYCEECYLKKVY
;
A
#
# COMPACT_ATOMS: atom_id res chain seq x y z
N MET A 1 12.12 -7.92 6.66
CA MET A 1 12.10 -6.51 6.27
C MET A 1 13.50 -6.03 5.92
N HIS A 2 14.46 -6.06 6.84
CA HIS A 2 15.85 -5.68 6.54
C HIS A 2 16.65 -6.78 5.84
N HIS A 3 17.71 -6.37 5.13
CA HIS A 3 18.69 -7.26 4.49
C HIS A 3 19.69 -7.87 5.48
N SER A 4 20.44 -8.86 5.02
CA SER A 4 21.50 -9.53 5.79
C SER A 4 22.81 -8.74 5.89
N ASP A 5 23.00 -7.71 5.06
CA ASP A 5 24.14 -6.79 5.03
C ASP A 5 23.90 -5.49 5.83
N THR A 6 22.75 -5.37 6.51
CA THR A 6 22.35 -4.16 7.24
C THR A 6 23.28 -3.86 8.44
N PRO A 7 23.68 -2.59 8.70
CA PRO A 7 24.74 -2.26 9.65
C PRO A 7 24.28 -2.21 11.13
N PHE A 8 23.20 -2.90 11.48
CA PHE A 8 22.61 -2.91 12.82
C PHE A 8 21.98 -4.28 13.14
N PRO A 9 21.92 -4.71 14.41
CA PRO A 9 21.28 -5.97 14.78
C PRO A 9 19.78 -5.98 14.47
N VAL A 10 19.24 -7.15 14.14
CA VAL A 10 17.81 -7.34 13.80
C VAL A 10 17.23 -8.47 14.64
N TYR A 11 16.08 -8.22 15.25
CA TYR A 11 15.37 -9.16 16.13
C TYR A 11 14.14 -9.76 15.43
N CYS A 12 13.84 -11.02 15.74
CA CYS A 12 12.60 -11.66 15.32
C CYS A 12 11.37 -11.03 16.01
N PRO A 13 10.15 -11.16 15.47
CA PRO A 13 8.94 -10.61 16.10
C PRO A 13 8.77 -11.07 17.56
N ASP A 14 8.88 -12.36 17.83
CA ASP A 14 8.77 -12.91 19.19
C ASP A 14 9.92 -12.45 20.11
N CYS A 15 11.09 -12.18 19.54
CA CYS A 15 12.27 -11.66 20.22
C CYS A 15 12.07 -10.19 20.66
N TRP A 16 11.25 -9.45 19.93
CA TRP A 16 10.95 -8.02 20.14
C TRP A 16 9.73 -7.81 21.04
N TRP A 17 8.67 -8.59 20.83
CA TRP A 17 7.45 -8.56 21.65
C TRP A 17 7.58 -9.36 22.95
N GLY A 18 8.62 -10.19 23.10
CA GLY A 18 8.90 -10.96 24.30
C GLY A 18 9.51 -10.12 25.44
N SER A 19 9.30 -10.56 26.69
CA SER A 19 9.73 -9.88 27.92
C SER A 19 11.25 -9.79 28.15
N SER A 20 12.06 -10.18 27.17
CA SER A 20 13.52 -10.07 27.20
C SER A 20 14.04 -8.74 26.61
N TRP A 21 13.21 -8.03 25.84
CA TRP A 21 13.54 -6.72 25.29
C TRP A 21 13.62 -5.65 26.38
N ASP A 22 14.69 -4.85 26.33
CA ASP A 22 14.90 -3.68 27.19
C ASP A 22 15.96 -2.80 26.51
N ALA A 23 15.57 -1.59 26.13
CA ALA A 23 16.43 -0.68 25.38
C ALA A 23 17.34 0.19 26.27
N VAL A 24 17.16 0.19 27.60
CA VAL A 24 18.03 0.91 28.56
C VAL A 24 19.44 0.30 28.57
N LYS A 25 19.58 -0.98 28.20
CA LYS A 25 20.86 -1.68 27.99
C LYS A 25 21.79 -1.00 26.96
N TYR A 26 21.28 -0.06 26.17
CA TYR A 26 22.01 0.68 25.13
C TYR A 26 22.17 2.17 25.45
N GLU A 27 21.85 2.62 26.67
CA GLU A 27 21.80 4.04 27.04
C GLU A 27 23.09 4.83 26.75
N LYS A 28 22.93 6.13 26.43
CA LYS A 28 24.01 7.10 26.26
C LYS A 28 23.71 8.40 26.98
N ASP A 29 24.76 9.03 27.51
CA ASP A 29 24.74 10.45 27.85
C ASP A 29 24.92 11.30 26.58
N VAL A 30 24.43 12.54 26.61
CA VAL A 30 24.58 13.50 25.50
C VAL A 30 25.99 14.10 25.52
N ASP A 31 26.68 14.02 24.39
CA ASP A 31 27.93 14.73 24.10
C ASP A 31 27.61 16.09 23.47
N PHE A 32 27.95 17.18 24.18
CA PHE A 32 27.67 18.55 23.72
C PHE A 32 28.72 19.12 22.76
N GLU A 33 29.81 18.39 22.51
CA GLU A 33 30.82 18.76 21.50
C GLU A 33 30.50 18.15 20.10
N LYS A 34 29.39 17.39 19.98
CA LYS A 34 28.99 16.68 18.77
C LYS A 34 27.60 17.07 18.24
N PRO A 35 27.33 16.94 16.93
CA PRO A 35 25.97 16.97 16.39
C PRO A 35 25.07 15.90 17.01
N PHE A 36 23.77 16.15 17.06
CA PHE A 36 22.79 15.22 17.63
C PHE A 36 22.55 14.00 16.75
N PHE A 37 22.43 14.17 15.43
CA PHE A 37 22.19 13.05 14.51
C PHE A 37 23.40 12.11 14.39
N GLU A 38 24.63 12.58 14.65
CA GLU A 38 25.81 11.71 14.76
C GLU A 38 25.66 10.71 15.93
N GLN A 39 25.22 11.22 17.09
CA GLN A 39 25.00 10.43 18.31
C GLN A 39 23.81 9.49 18.16
N TRP A 40 22.73 9.95 17.51
CA TRP A 40 21.57 9.13 17.19
C TRP A 40 21.94 7.98 16.23
N ALA A 41 22.75 8.23 15.20
CA ALA A 41 23.23 7.20 14.28
C ALA A 41 24.09 6.15 14.99
N GLN A 42 24.97 6.59 15.91
CA GLN A 42 25.78 5.69 16.74
C GLN A 42 24.89 4.79 17.62
N LEU A 43 23.84 5.34 18.25
CA LEU A 43 22.85 4.56 19.00
C LEU A 43 22.08 3.58 18.08
N ARG A 44 21.62 4.04 16.92
CA ARG A 44 20.85 3.25 15.95
C ARG A 44 21.62 2.06 15.37
N SER A 45 22.96 2.12 15.34
CA SER A 45 23.84 1.03 14.90
C SER A 45 23.93 -0.14 15.91
N VAL A 46 23.70 0.11 17.20
CA VAL A 46 23.82 -0.91 18.27
C VAL A 46 22.49 -1.37 18.84
N VAL A 47 21.45 -0.52 18.80
CA VAL A 47 20.08 -0.89 19.21
C VAL A 47 19.46 -1.79 18.13
N PRO A 48 18.98 -3.01 18.47
CA PRO A 48 18.30 -3.86 17.51
C PRO A 48 17.06 -3.24 16.87
N ALA A 49 16.74 -3.68 15.66
CA ALA A 49 15.53 -3.32 14.93
C ALA A 49 14.54 -4.51 14.81
N LEU A 50 13.24 -4.21 14.69
CA LEU A 50 12.19 -5.21 14.46
C LEU A 50 12.23 -5.76 13.02
N GLY A 51 12.56 -7.04 12.85
CA GLY A 51 12.79 -7.64 11.53
C GLY A 51 11.55 -7.79 10.64
N MET A 52 10.34 -7.86 11.21
CA MET A 52 9.04 -7.91 10.52
C MET A 52 7.95 -7.32 11.44
N VAL A 53 7.09 -6.45 10.93
CA VAL A 53 5.97 -5.89 11.70
C VAL A 53 4.77 -6.84 11.63
N ILE A 54 4.77 -7.87 12.48
CA ILE A 54 3.65 -8.81 12.62
C ILE A 54 3.32 -9.03 14.09
N SER A 55 2.03 -9.17 14.42
CA SER A 55 1.55 -9.54 15.75
C SER A 55 0.42 -10.57 15.67
N ASN A 56 0.47 -11.59 16.54
CA ASN A 56 -0.52 -12.68 16.59
C ASN A 56 -0.79 -13.37 15.24
N GLY A 57 0.23 -13.48 14.38
CA GLY A 57 0.14 -14.18 13.10
C GLY A 57 0.23 -15.69 13.26
N LYS A 58 -0.41 -16.44 12.36
CA LYS A 58 -0.30 -17.91 12.24
C LYS A 58 -0.08 -18.30 10.79
N ASN A 59 0.97 -19.06 10.49
CA ASN A 59 1.34 -19.46 9.12
C ASN A 59 1.42 -18.24 8.18
N SER A 60 1.99 -17.12 8.65
CA SER A 60 1.91 -15.82 7.97
C SER A 60 3.24 -15.10 7.95
N ASP A 61 4.33 -15.87 8.02
CA ASP A 61 5.64 -15.43 8.52
C ASP A 61 6.39 -14.53 7.51
N PHE A 62 5.89 -14.50 6.26
CA PHE A 62 6.33 -13.63 5.17
C PHE A 62 5.47 -12.35 5.02
N SER A 63 4.44 -12.15 5.84
CA SER A 63 3.56 -10.97 5.79
C SER A 63 4.04 -9.87 6.75
N ASN A 64 3.89 -8.61 6.34
CA ASN A 64 4.42 -7.43 7.03
C ASN A 64 3.32 -6.37 7.28
N TYR A 65 3.52 -5.51 8.28
CA TYR A 65 2.50 -4.59 8.82
C TYR A 65 1.15 -5.29 9.14
N GLY A 66 1.21 -6.49 9.70
CA GLY A 66 0.06 -7.39 9.91
C GLY A 66 -0.35 -7.59 11.37
N SER A 67 -1.65 -7.76 11.60
CA SER A 67 -2.22 -8.17 12.90
C SER A 67 -3.19 -9.33 12.73
N ARG A 68 -3.16 -10.30 13.66
CA ARG A 68 -4.14 -11.42 13.72
C ARG A 68 -4.29 -12.20 12.39
N LEU A 69 -3.22 -12.26 11.60
CA LEU A 69 -3.19 -12.87 10.26
C LEU A 69 -3.17 -14.41 10.34
N LYS A 70 -3.79 -15.07 9.37
CA LYS A 70 -3.84 -16.53 9.29
C LYS A 70 -3.69 -17.00 7.84
N ASN A 71 -2.67 -17.82 7.57
CA ASN A 71 -2.36 -18.34 6.23
C ASN A 71 -2.17 -17.20 5.20
N CYS A 72 -1.37 -16.16 5.53
CA CYS A 72 -1.14 -15.01 4.64
C CYS A 72 0.26 -15.02 4.04
N TYR A 73 0.35 -14.92 2.71
CA TYR A 73 1.63 -14.94 1.97
C TYR A 73 1.95 -13.59 1.32
N LEU A 74 3.05 -12.96 1.75
CA LEU A 74 3.54 -11.67 1.24
C LEU A 74 2.45 -10.56 1.24
N LEU A 75 1.64 -10.51 2.30
CA LEU A 75 0.65 -9.46 2.54
C LEU A 75 1.30 -8.25 3.22
N ILE A 76 1.06 -7.03 2.70
CA ILE A 76 1.54 -5.75 3.23
C ILE A 76 0.45 -4.68 3.05
N ALA A 77 -0.76 -4.82 3.61
CA ALA A 77 -0.99 -5.20 5.00
C ALA A 77 -2.46 -5.60 5.27
N GLY A 78 -2.80 -5.86 6.54
CA GLY A 78 -4.18 -6.11 6.97
C GLY A 78 -4.32 -6.56 8.43
N ASP A 79 -5.56 -6.68 8.89
CA ASP A 79 -5.92 -7.25 10.19
C ASP A 79 -7.06 -8.26 10.07
N GLN A 80 -7.01 -9.33 10.88
CA GLN A 80 -7.97 -10.43 10.89
C GLN A 80 -8.18 -11.10 9.50
N ALA A 81 -7.26 -10.90 8.56
CA ALA A 81 -7.31 -11.52 7.24
C ALA A 81 -6.98 -13.02 7.36
N GLU A 82 -7.85 -13.85 6.80
CA GLU A 82 -7.59 -15.27 6.58
C GLU A 82 -7.30 -15.53 5.10
N ASP A 83 -6.36 -16.44 4.82
CA ASP A 83 -6.17 -17.06 3.51
C ASP A 83 -5.97 -16.04 2.36
N CYS A 84 -5.01 -15.11 2.49
CA CYS A 84 -4.82 -13.98 1.52
C CYS A 84 -3.37 -13.81 1.06
N MET A 85 -3.17 -13.34 -0.18
CA MET A 85 -1.84 -13.24 -0.79
C MET A 85 -1.64 -11.94 -1.60
N TYR A 86 -0.40 -11.40 -1.60
CA TYR A 86 0.02 -10.23 -2.40
C TYR A 86 -0.91 -9.00 -2.29
N GLY A 87 -1.24 -8.57 -1.07
CA GLY A 87 -2.22 -7.50 -0.80
C GLY A 87 -1.62 -6.23 -0.17
N SER A 88 -2.26 -5.06 -0.39
CA SER A 88 -1.75 -3.73 0.02
C SER A 88 -2.66 -2.88 0.96
N TYR A 89 -3.39 -3.52 1.89
CA TYR A 89 -4.38 -3.01 2.91
C TYR A 89 -5.81 -3.59 2.72
N VAL A 90 -6.07 -4.75 3.34
CA VAL A 90 -7.34 -5.51 3.28
C VAL A 90 -7.85 -5.87 4.68
N TRP A 91 -9.16 -5.76 4.93
CA TRP A 91 -9.75 -6.06 6.25
C TRP A 91 -10.98 -6.99 6.13
N LEU A 92 -10.84 -8.18 6.72
CA LEU A 92 -11.77 -9.33 6.73
C LEU A 92 -12.07 -9.93 5.35
N SER A 93 -11.59 -11.15 5.16
CA SER A 93 -11.44 -11.79 3.85
C SER A 93 -11.30 -13.32 3.95
N ARG A 94 -11.54 -14.01 2.83
CA ARG A 94 -11.04 -15.37 2.54
C ARG A 94 -10.72 -15.48 1.05
N ASP A 95 -9.50 -15.90 0.72
CA ASP A 95 -9.05 -16.20 -0.65
C ASP A 95 -9.13 -15.00 -1.64
N CYS A 96 -8.36 -13.94 -1.39
CA CYS A 96 -8.12 -12.87 -2.36
C CYS A 96 -6.64 -12.79 -2.78
N VAL A 97 -6.40 -12.67 -4.09
CA VAL A 97 -5.09 -12.72 -4.75
C VAL A 97 -5.21 -11.85 -6.00
N ASP A 98 -4.87 -10.57 -6.03
CA ASP A 98 -3.52 -10.01 -6.05
C ASP A 98 -3.85 -8.49 -5.89
N CYS A 99 -3.95 -7.95 -4.67
CA CYS A 99 -4.95 -6.89 -4.35
C CYS A 99 -4.39 -5.56 -3.79
N MET A 100 -5.11 -4.45 -4.03
CA MET A 100 -4.68 -3.08 -3.65
C MET A 100 -5.73 -2.19 -2.94
N ASN A 101 -6.78 -2.80 -2.36
CA ASN A 101 -7.55 -2.39 -1.16
C ASN A 101 -8.99 -2.90 -1.27
N VAL A 102 -9.43 -3.69 -0.27
CA VAL A 102 -10.68 -4.49 -0.33
C VAL A 102 -11.28 -4.72 1.07
N ILE A 103 -12.59 -4.51 1.22
CA ILE A 103 -13.37 -4.76 2.45
C ILE A 103 -14.82 -5.14 2.03
N ARG A 104 -15.48 -6.23 2.41
CA ARG A 104 -15.04 -7.57 2.89
C ARG A 104 -15.41 -8.58 1.79
N CYS A 105 -14.66 -9.67 1.62
CA CYS A 105 -14.67 -10.44 0.36
C CYS A 105 -14.31 -11.93 0.49
N GLU A 106 -14.90 -12.80 -0.36
CA GLU A 106 -14.77 -14.28 -0.24
C GLU A 106 -14.37 -15.05 -1.52
N GLN A 107 -14.16 -14.36 -2.66
CA GLN A 107 -13.10 -14.71 -3.62
C GLN A 107 -13.00 -13.70 -4.76
N CYS A 108 -11.78 -13.19 -4.98
CA CYS A 108 -11.47 -12.18 -5.99
C CYS A 108 -10.06 -12.38 -6.58
N TYR A 109 -9.93 -12.32 -7.91
CA TYR A 109 -8.64 -12.42 -8.62
C TYR A 109 -8.35 -11.18 -9.47
N GLU A 110 -7.15 -10.59 -9.31
CA GLU A 110 -6.70 -9.32 -9.92
C GLU A 110 -7.68 -8.13 -9.72
N CYS A 111 -7.92 -7.73 -8.46
CA CYS A 111 -8.89 -6.68 -8.10
C CYS A 111 -8.27 -5.36 -7.59
N ILE A 112 -8.86 -4.25 -8.03
CA ILE A 112 -8.62 -2.87 -7.56
C ILE A 112 -9.97 -2.19 -7.30
N GLU A 113 -10.09 -1.46 -6.19
CA GLU A 113 -11.30 -0.72 -5.78
C GLU A 113 -12.56 -1.62 -5.76
N CYS A 114 -12.54 -2.68 -4.94
CA CYS A 114 -13.65 -3.62 -4.80
C CYS A 114 -14.23 -3.61 -3.38
N GLU A 115 -15.54 -3.44 -3.25
CA GLU A 115 -16.26 -3.45 -1.97
C GLU A 115 -17.40 -4.48 -1.98
N LYS A 116 -17.57 -5.23 -0.88
CA LYS A 116 -18.70 -6.18 -0.66
C LYS A 116 -18.92 -7.18 -1.83
N CYS A 117 -17.85 -7.67 -2.45
CA CYS A 117 -17.92 -8.52 -3.65
C CYS A 117 -17.71 -10.01 -3.37
N TYR A 118 -18.38 -10.85 -4.17
CA TYR A 118 -18.31 -12.31 -4.09
C TYR A 118 -18.11 -12.94 -5.49
N ASN A 119 -17.12 -13.82 -5.63
CA ASN A 119 -16.80 -14.53 -6.87
C ASN A 119 -16.61 -13.59 -8.07
N CYS A 120 -15.66 -12.65 -7.96
CA CYS A 120 -15.39 -11.64 -9.00
C CYS A 120 -13.96 -11.75 -9.57
N LEU A 121 -13.81 -11.85 -10.89
CA LEU A 121 -12.54 -12.18 -11.54
C LEU A 121 -12.12 -11.12 -12.57
N TYR A 122 -10.85 -10.73 -12.59
CA TYR A 122 -10.25 -9.77 -13.52
C TYR A 122 -11.02 -8.43 -13.60
N SER A 123 -11.55 -7.99 -12.46
CA SER A 123 -12.57 -6.93 -12.36
C SER A 123 -12.10 -5.75 -11.51
N GLN A 124 -12.51 -4.53 -11.88
CA GLN A 124 -12.01 -3.27 -11.32
C GLN A 124 -13.18 -2.33 -10.96
N LYS A 125 -13.11 -1.59 -9.85
CA LYS A 125 -14.14 -0.60 -9.44
C LYS A 125 -15.52 -1.26 -9.28
N LEU A 126 -15.64 -2.25 -8.39
CA LEU A 126 -16.89 -3.00 -8.14
C LEU A 126 -17.45 -2.72 -6.73
N ASP A 127 -18.74 -2.44 -6.65
CA ASP A 127 -19.49 -2.26 -5.40
C ASP A 127 -20.64 -3.29 -5.34
N SER A 128 -20.71 -4.08 -4.27
CA SER A 128 -21.83 -4.96 -3.93
C SER A 128 -22.22 -5.95 -5.06
N CYS A 129 -21.21 -6.49 -5.76
CA CYS A 129 -21.37 -7.36 -6.93
C CYS A 129 -21.20 -8.86 -6.64
N THR A 130 -21.77 -9.73 -7.48
CA THR A 130 -21.76 -11.19 -7.32
C THR A 130 -21.58 -11.91 -8.66
N ASP A 131 -20.67 -12.87 -8.77
CA ASP A 131 -20.43 -13.65 -10.01
C ASP A 131 -20.13 -12.75 -11.23
N CYS A 132 -19.18 -11.82 -11.08
CA CYS A 132 -18.84 -10.82 -12.10
C CYS A 132 -17.43 -11.03 -12.64
N VAL A 133 -17.29 -11.17 -13.97
CA VAL A 133 -16.02 -11.47 -14.65
C VAL A 133 -15.72 -10.39 -15.68
N LEU A 134 -14.47 -9.90 -15.72
CA LEU A 134 -14.03 -8.75 -16.55
C LEU A 134 -14.81 -7.43 -16.31
N GLY A 135 -15.49 -7.27 -15.17
CA GLY A 135 -16.28 -6.08 -14.87
C GLY A 135 -15.45 -4.80 -14.68
N TYR A 136 -15.99 -3.65 -15.09
CA TYR A 136 -15.44 -2.33 -14.78
C TYR A 136 -16.53 -1.33 -14.36
N ASP A 137 -16.33 -0.61 -13.25
CA ASP A 137 -17.31 0.35 -12.69
C ASP A 137 -18.73 -0.24 -12.61
N LEU A 138 -18.91 -1.29 -11.81
CA LEU A 138 -20.21 -1.95 -11.63
C LEU A 138 -20.70 -1.75 -10.19
N ARG A 139 -21.99 -1.44 -10.01
CA ARG A 139 -22.62 -1.37 -8.68
C ARG A 139 -23.88 -2.23 -8.60
N SER A 140 -24.02 -3.02 -7.53
CA SER A 140 -25.17 -3.90 -7.29
C SER A 140 -25.47 -4.86 -8.46
N CYS A 141 -24.45 -5.35 -9.16
CA CYS A 141 -24.59 -6.19 -10.36
C CYS A 141 -24.33 -7.67 -10.07
N LYS A 142 -25.03 -8.58 -10.76
CA LYS A 142 -24.90 -10.02 -10.54
C LYS A 142 -24.84 -10.83 -11.84
N ASN A 143 -23.97 -11.83 -11.95
CA ASN A 143 -23.87 -12.67 -13.15
C ASN A 143 -23.63 -11.78 -14.39
N CYS A 144 -22.48 -11.10 -14.43
CA CYS A 144 -22.10 -10.18 -15.50
C CYS A 144 -20.74 -10.54 -16.07
N PHE A 145 -20.61 -10.57 -17.41
CA PHE A 145 -19.36 -10.87 -18.11
C PHE A 145 -18.95 -9.71 -19.03
N GLY A 146 -17.74 -9.16 -18.87
CA GLY A 146 -17.19 -8.10 -19.72
C GLY A 146 -17.94 -6.76 -19.67
N CYS A 147 -18.83 -6.58 -18.69
CA CYS A 147 -19.69 -5.40 -18.60
C CYS A 147 -18.97 -4.18 -18.02
N VAL A 148 -19.40 -3.00 -18.46
CA VAL A 148 -18.83 -1.70 -18.05
C VAL A 148 -19.95 -0.74 -17.66
N GLY A 149 -19.83 -0.10 -16.50
CA GLY A 149 -20.66 1.05 -16.10
C GLY A 149 -22.05 0.74 -15.56
N LEU A 150 -22.43 -0.53 -15.39
CA LEU A 150 -23.80 -0.91 -15.06
C LEU A 150 -24.14 -0.65 -13.57
N ARG A 151 -25.44 -0.45 -13.32
CA ARG A 151 -26.04 -0.24 -11.99
C ARG A 151 -27.27 -1.12 -11.85
N ASN A 152 -27.37 -1.91 -10.77
CA ASN A 152 -28.54 -2.75 -10.46
C ASN A 152 -28.97 -3.70 -11.61
N LYS A 153 -27.99 -4.37 -12.25
CA LYS A 153 -28.23 -5.26 -13.41
C LYS A 153 -27.86 -6.71 -13.13
N SER A 154 -28.41 -7.63 -13.91
CA SER A 154 -28.02 -9.04 -13.86
C SER A 154 -28.13 -9.74 -15.21
N TYR A 155 -27.36 -10.81 -15.40
CA TYR A 155 -27.32 -11.62 -16.63
C TYR A 155 -26.94 -10.80 -17.85
N CYS A 156 -25.81 -10.07 -17.75
CA CYS A 156 -25.33 -9.19 -18.81
C CYS A 156 -24.00 -9.67 -19.40
N TRP A 157 -23.84 -9.54 -20.73
CA TRP A 157 -22.68 -10.05 -21.47
C TRP A 157 -22.15 -8.98 -22.45
N PHE A 158 -21.01 -8.35 -22.15
CA PHE A 158 -20.51 -7.16 -22.85
C PHE A 158 -21.59 -6.06 -23.04
N ASN A 159 -22.36 -5.80 -21.96
CA ASN A 159 -23.52 -4.91 -21.92
C ASN A 159 -24.77 -5.35 -22.74
N GLU A 160 -24.75 -6.51 -23.41
CA GLU A 160 -25.97 -7.21 -23.86
C GLU A 160 -26.77 -7.67 -22.62
N GLN A 161 -28.09 -7.41 -22.58
CA GLN A 161 -28.98 -7.96 -21.55
C GLN A 161 -29.51 -9.31 -22.03
N LEU A 162 -29.19 -10.38 -21.32
CA LEU A 162 -29.68 -11.72 -21.60
C LEU A 162 -30.82 -12.11 -20.67
N GLU A 163 -31.57 -13.13 -21.10
CA GLU A 163 -32.37 -13.94 -20.17
C GLU A 163 -31.45 -14.85 -19.33
N LYS A 164 -31.89 -15.18 -18.12
CA LYS A 164 -31.11 -15.95 -17.14
C LYS A 164 -30.67 -17.30 -17.69
N GLU A 165 -31.58 -18.02 -18.32
CA GLU A 165 -31.36 -19.36 -18.84
C GLU A 165 -30.33 -19.35 -19.98
N GLU A 166 -30.31 -18.30 -20.81
CA GLU A 166 -29.29 -18.13 -21.85
C GLU A 166 -27.92 -17.81 -21.23
N TYR A 167 -27.85 -16.90 -20.26
CA TYR A 167 -26.59 -16.58 -19.57
C TYR A 167 -25.99 -17.84 -18.94
N MET A 168 -26.81 -18.67 -18.28
CA MET A 168 -26.39 -19.93 -17.68
C MET A 168 -25.94 -20.99 -18.70
N VAL A 169 -26.40 -20.92 -19.95
CA VAL A 169 -25.92 -21.77 -21.06
C VAL A 169 -24.61 -21.22 -21.65
N ARG A 170 -24.40 -19.90 -21.70
CA ARG A 170 -23.14 -19.28 -22.15
C ARG A 170 -22.01 -19.47 -21.12
N LEU A 171 -22.31 -19.44 -19.81
CA LEU A 171 -21.32 -19.42 -18.72
C LEU A 171 -20.28 -20.58 -18.74
N PRO A 172 -20.63 -21.86 -18.99
CA PRO A 172 -19.65 -22.96 -19.01
C PRO A 172 -18.64 -22.91 -20.16
N ALA A 173 -18.83 -22.04 -21.16
CA ALA A 173 -17.87 -21.84 -22.24
C ALA A 173 -16.66 -20.98 -21.82
N LEU A 174 -16.72 -20.30 -20.66
CA LEU A 174 -15.62 -19.50 -20.12
C LEU A 174 -14.47 -20.40 -19.62
N THR A 175 -13.60 -20.78 -20.55
CA THR A 175 -12.32 -21.45 -20.24
C THR A 175 -11.26 -20.39 -19.99
N PHE A 176 -10.81 -20.25 -18.74
CA PHE A 176 -9.74 -19.32 -18.39
C PHE A 176 -8.38 -19.88 -18.85
N THR A 177 -7.82 -19.27 -19.90
CA THR A 177 -6.41 -19.38 -20.26
C THR A 177 -5.86 -17.97 -20.47
N GLN A 178 -4.54 -17.78 -20.37
CA GLN A 178 -3.93 -16.45 -20.53
C GLN A 178 -4.37 -15.76 -21.84
N LYS A 179 -4.40 -16.54 -22.93
CA LYS A 179 -4.85 -16.10 -24.26
C LYS A 179 -6.30 -15.60 -24.26
N ASN A 180 -7.22 -16.37 -23.67
CA ASN A 180 -8.65 -16.00 -23.61
C ASN A 180 -8.85 -14.74 -22.76
N ILE A 181 -8.15 -14.63 -21.63
CA ILE A 181 -8.22 -13.45 -20.75
C ILE A 181 -7.74 -12.19 -21.49
N GLN A 182 -6.60 -12.23 -22.18
CA GLN A 182 -6.13 -11.08 -22.97
C GLN A 182 -7.09 -10.70 -24.11
N GLU A 183 -7.79 -11.68 -24.70
CA GLU A 183 -8.78 -11.43 -25.74
C GLU A 183 -10.07 -10.79 -25.18
N TRP A 184 -10.57 -11.25 -24.03
CA TRP A 184 -11.72 -10.63 -23.35
C TRP A 184 -11.42 -9.21 -22.86
N ILE A 185 -10.18 -8.93 -22.42
CA ILE A 185 -9.71 -7.57 -22.13
C ILE A 185 -9.80 -6.71 -23.39
N LYS A 186 -9.22 -7.13 -24.52
CA LYS A 186 -9.27 -6.39 -25.80
C LYS A 186 -10.70 -6.10 -26.27
N GLN A 187 -11.65 -7.00 -26.02
CA GLN A 187 -13.07 -6.81 -26.34
C GLN A 187 -13.75 -5.80 -25.39
N ARG A 188 -13.35 -5.76 -24.12
CA ARG A 188 -13.86 -4.80 -23.12
C ARG A 188 -13.32 -3.38 -23.31
N GLU A 189 -12.05 -3.19 -23.64
CA GLU A 189 -11.43 -1.85 -23.64
C GLU A 189 -12.13 -0.82 -24.55
N PRO A 190 -12.60 -1.15 -25.78
CA PRO A 190 -13.41 -0.26 -26.61
C PRO A 190 -14.79 0.10 -26.04
N ILE A 191 -15.27 -0.65 -25.03
CA ILE A 191 -16.45 -0.32 -24.23
C ILE A 191 -16.05 0.60 -23.08
N ARG A 192 -14.93 0.30 -22.39
CA ARG A 192 -14.39 1.11 -21.30
C ARG A 192 -14.07 2.54 -21.73
N LEU A 193 -13.38 2.74 -22.85
CA LEU A 193 -13.02 4.08 -23.35
C LEU A 193 -14.25 4.95 -23.74
N LYS A 194 -15.41 4.33 -23.98
CA LYS A 194 -16.69 5.01 -24.28
C LYS A 194 -17.56 5.23 -23.03
N HIS A 195 -17.23 4.60 -21.92
CA HIS A 195 -17.86 4.88 -20.63
C HIS A 195 -17.35 6.24 -20.14
N PRO A 196 -18.20 7.16 -19.69
CA PRO A 196 -17.73 8.40 -19.07
C PRO A 196 -17.08 8.09 -17.72
N HIS A 197 -15.94 8.70 -17.47
CA HIS A 197 -15.28 8.72 -16.17
C HIS A 197 -15.66 10.03 -15.45
N LYS A 198 -15.86 9.97 -14.13
CA LYS A 198 -15.98 11.16 -13.29
C LYS A 198 -14.59 11.80 -13.14
N TYR A 199 -14.49 13.12 -13.29
CA TYR A 199 -13.23 13.88 -13.24
C TYR A 199 -12.39 13.64 -11.97
N ALA A 200 -13.02 13.54 -10.80
CA ALA A 200 -12.45 13.15 -9.52
C ALA A 200 -13.58 12.60 -8.64
N GLN A 201 -13.30 11.65 -7.75
CA GLN A 201 -14.26 11.10 -6.79
C GLN A 201 -14.40 12.02 -5.57
N LEU A 202 -15.07 13.17 -5.76
CA LEU A 202 -15.40 14.12 -4.70
C LEU A 202 -16.84 13.93 -4.23
N ILE A 203 -17.06 13.99 -2.91
CA ILE A 203 -18.36 13.94 -2.23
C ILE A 203 -18.37 15.06 -1.16
N ASN A 204 -19.35 15.96 -1.21
CA ASN A 204 -19.54 17.04 -0.22
C ASN A 204 -18.33 17.99 0.03
N CYS A 205 -17.34 18.04 -0.87
CA CYS A 205 -16.13 18.84 -0.66
C CYS A 205 -16.30 20.34 -0.97
N GLU A 206 -15.63 21.21 -0.21
CA GLU A 206 -15.51 22.65 -0.48
C GLU A 206 -14.04 23.08 -0.60
N SER A 207 -13.66 23.73 -1.72
CA SER A 207 -12.32 24.29 -1.90
C SER A 207 -11.14 23.30 -1.73
N CYS A 208 -11.32 22.04 -2.14
CA CYS A 208 -10.28 21.01 -2.12
C CYS A 208 -9.72 20.71 -3.54
N THR A 209 -8.46 20.29 -3.60
CA THR A 209 -7.88 19.59 -4.76
C THR A 209 -7.50 18.15 -4.37
N GLY A 210 -7.63 17.21 -5.31
CA GLY A 210 -7.36 15.79 -5.08
C GLY A 210 -8.34 14.86 -5.80
N ASP A 211 -8.37 13.60 -5.37
CA ASP A 211 -9.23 12.54 -5.88
C ASP A 211 -9.54 11.57 -4.71
N SER A 212 -10.69 10.89 -4.75
CA SER A 212 -11.19 10.06 -3.62
C SER A 212 -11.29 10.82 -2.27
N LEU A 213 -12.06 11.92 -2.24
CA LEU A 213 -12.31 12.73 -1.05
C LEU A 213 -13.81 12.77 -0.69
N SER A 214 -14.12 12.70 0.61
CA SER A 214 -15.46 12.87 1.16
C SER A 214 -15.48 13.85 2.32
N ASP A 215 -16.48 14.74 2.34
CA ASP A 215 -16.84 15.64 3.45
C ASP A 215 -15.69 16.54 3.95
N ALA A 216 -14.76 16.86 3.05
CA ALA A 216 -13.51 17.58 3.30
C ALA A 216 -13.54 19.06 2.85
N LYS A 217 -12.67 19.89 3.44
CA LYS A 217 -12.52 21.31 3.06
C LYS A 217 -11.07 21.80 3.13
N ASN A 218 -10.72 22.77 2.27
CA ASN A 218 -9.41 23.43 2.12
C ASN A 218 -8.19 22.52 1.79
N CYS A 219 -8.37 21.22 1.62
CA CYS A 219 -7.30 20.24 1.45
C CYS A 219 -6.61 20.26 0.08
N GLN A 220 -5.33 19.87 0.10
CA GLN A 220 -4.47 19.56 -1.05
C GLN A 220 -3.63 18.32 -0.66
N GLU A 221 -3.16 17.46 -1.56
CA GLU A 221 -3.96 16.81 -2.60
C GLU A 221 -4.25 15.33 -2.22
N CYS A 222 -4.10 15.02 -0.92
CA CYS A 222 -4.01 13.70 -0.25
C CYS A 222 -4.65 12.48 -0.96
N TYR A 223 -3.96 11.33 -0.98
CA TYR A 223 -4.35 10.16 -1.79
C TYR A 223 -4.32 8.78 -1.07
N ASP A 224 -5.07 8.66 0.04
CA ASP A 224 -6.16 7.67 0.23
C ASP A 224 -6.73 7.90 1.67
N SER A 225 -7.49 8.99 1.89
CA SER A 225 -7.76 9.54 3.24
C SER A 225 -9.23 9.94 3.46
N PHE A 226 -9.71 9.99 4.71
CA PHE A 226 -11.13 10.24 5.04
C PHE A 226 -11.37 11.27 6.17
N ASP A 227 -12.37 12.16 5.96
CA ASP A 227 -13.06 13.11 6.89
C ASP A 227 -12.55 14.58 7.10
N LEU A 228 -11.47 15.07 6.46
CA LEU A 228 -10.63 16.14 7.09
C LEU A 228 -10.63 17.57 6.49
N GLU A 229 -10.38 18.50 7.40
CA GLU A 229 -9.73 19.83 7.26
C GLU A 229 -8.49 19.84 8.19
N ASP A 230 -7.58 20.82 8.23
CA ASP A 230 -7.03 21.69 7.18
C ASP A 230 -5.59 21.17 6.91
N CYS A 231 -5.36 20.41 5.84
CA CYS A 231 -4.18 19.53 5.71
C CYS A 231 -3.40 19.70 4.39
N LYS A 232 -2.19 19.10 4.35
CA LYS A 232 -1.38 18.87 3.14
C LYS A 232 -0.34 17.75 3.37
N TYR A 233 0.14 16.97 2.39
CA TYR A 233 -0.32 16.73 1.00
C TYR A 233 -0.68 15.24 0.69
N ILE A 234 -0.69 14.34 1.68
CA ILE A 234 -0.13 12.98 1.54
C ILE A 234 -1.05 11.75 1.67
N ILE A 235 -0.40 10.59 1.58
CA ILE A 235 -0.87 9.40 0.87
C ILE A 235 -1.16 8.28 1.88
N ASN A 236 -2.42 8.29 2.31
CA ASN A 236 -3.17 7.34 3.15
C ASN A 236 -3.42 7.83 4.59
N GLY A 237 -4.70 7.95 4.96
CA GLY A 237 -5.12 8.41 6.29
C GLY A 237 -6.59 8.03 6.64
N PRO A 238 -6.86 6.78 7.03
CA PRO A 238 -8.22 6.24 7.07
C PRO A 238 -9.03 6.60 8.34
N GLU A 239 -9.41 7.89 8.45
CA GLU A 239 -10.37 8.55 9.36
C GLU A 239 -9.82 9.48 10.49
N LYS A 240 -10.33 10.72 10.51
CA LYS A 240 -10.36 11.75 11.60
C LYS A 240 -9.03 12.32 12.14
N LEU A 241 -8.56 13.39 11.51
CA LEU A 241 -7.35 14.19 11.77
C LEU A 241 -7.66 15.69 11.54
N LYS A 242 -7.03 16.64 12.25
CA LYS A 242 -7.10 18.10 11.99
C LYS A 242 -6.02 18.91 12.75
N ASP A 243 -4.77 19.15 12.35
CA ASP A 243 -4.20 19.45 11.03
C ASP A 243 -2.84 18.71 10.86
N CYS A 244 -2.32 18.54 9.63
CA CYS A 244 -1.15 17.68 9.36
C CYS A 244 -0.23 18.11 8.20
N TYR A 245 1.01 17.61 8.24
CA TYR A 245 2.10 17.71 7.25
C TYR A 245 3.22 16.68 7.59
N ASP A 246 4.07 16.14 6.70
CA ASP A 246 3.94 15.98 5.24
C ASP A 246 4.32 14.56 4.76
N PHE A 247 4.18 13.50 5.56
CA PHE A 247 4.31 12.13 5.02
C PHE A 247 3.30 11.09 5.55
N THR A 248 3.64 9.79 5.40
CA THR A 248 2.75 8.82 4.73
C THR A 248 2.13 7.79 5.68
N GLY A 249 0.81 7.55 5.56
CA GLY A 249 0.01 6.77 6.53
C GLY A 249 -0.28 7.59 7.79
N ILE A 250 -1.46 7.51 8.45
CA ILE A 250 -1.81 8.19 9.74
C ILE A 250 -3.26 7.90 10.18
N THR A 251 -3.58 7.88 11.50
CA THR A 251 -4.98 7.88 12.06
C THR A 251 -4.99 7.90 13.61
N THR A 252 -5.39 8.89 14.41
CA THR A 252 -6.04 10.20 14.25
C THR A 252 -5.05 11.36 14.57
N SER A 253 -5.48 12.63 14.55
CA SER A 253 -4.59 13.78 14.85
C SER A 253 -5.32 15.09 15.22
N GLU A 254 -4.68 15.95 16.01
CA GLU A 254 -4.85 17.42 16.00
C GLU A 254 -3.45 18.10 16.13
N LEU A 255 -2.84 18.52 15.01
CA LEU A 255 -1.51 19.19 14.83
C LEU A 255 -0.23 18.32 14.72
N CYS A 256 0.13 17.89 13.50
CA CYS A 256 1.40 17.18 13.20
C CYS A 256 2.27 17.85 12.11
N TYR A 257 3.60 17.86 12.27
CA TYR A 257 4.62 18.31 11.30
C TYR A 257 5.99 17.75 11.75
N GLU A 258 6.72 16.87 11.09
CA GLU A 258 6.61 16.24 9.77
C GLU A 258 6.83 14.73 9.98
N GLY A 259 5.97 13.83 9.47
CA GLY A 259 6.06 12.42 9.85
C GLY A 259 5.33 11.38 8.98
N ALA A 260 5.75 10.12 9.07
CA ALA A 260 5.05 8.95 8.53
C ALA A 260 4.39 8.12 9.63
N SER A 261 3.19 7.62 9.35
CA SER A 261 2.28 6.71 10.09
C SER A 261 2.39 6.54 11.60
N ILE A 262 1.29 6.91 12.25
CA ILE A 262 1.07 6.96 13.70
C ILE A 262 -0.40 6.64 13.98
N LEU A 263 -0.71 6.08 15.15
CA LEU A 263 -2.08 5.88 15.60
C LEU A 263 -2.48 6.81 16.77
N GLY A 264 -2.86 8.06 16.46
CA GLY A 264 -3.46 9.04 17.38
C GLY A 264 -2.49 10.10 17.95
N ALA A 265 -2.80 11.40 17.73
CA ALA A 265 -2.00 12.55 18.15
C ALA A 265 -2.82 13.78 18.58
N ILE A 266 -2.35 14.60 19.55
CA ILE A 266 -2.66 16.06 19.64
C ILE A 266 -1.39 16.91 19.97
N ARG A 267 -0.22 16.47 19.49
CA ARG A 267 0.81 17.29 18.81
C ARG A 267 2.06 16.45 18.53
N LEU A 268 2.69 16.64 17.37
CA LEU A 268 3.86 15.83 16.98
C LEU A 268 4.79 16.48 15.95
N LEU A 269 6.09 16.45 16.27
CA LEU A 269 7.23 16.58 15.35
C LEU A 269 8.21 15.41 15.58
N PHE A 270 9.34 15.31 14.88
CA PHE A 270 9.37 14.87 13.47
C PHE A 270 9.59 13.34 13.51
N SER A 271 8.93 12.56 12.63
CA SER A 271 8.55 11.18 12.97
C SER A 271 8.67 10.10 11.87
N GLU A 272 9.22 8.93 12.21
CA GLU A 272 9.48 7.85 11.23
C GLU A 272 8.35 6.80 11.09
N ARG A 273 7.77 6.34 12.21
CA ARG A 273 6.50 5.60 12.33
C ARG A 273 6.18 5.37 13.80
N CYS A 274 4.99 5.69 14.34
CA CYS A 274 4.72 5.75 15.80
C CYS A 274 3.33 5.22 16.26
N TRP A 275 3.24 3.93 16.57
CA TRP A 275 2.09 3.30 17.24
C TRP A 275 2.21 3.49 18.77
N ASN A 276 1.28 4.01 19.58
CA ASN A 276 -0.05 4.63 19.42
C ASN A 276 -0.19 5.69 20.55
N GLY A 277 -1.17 6.61 20.45
CA GLY A 277 -1.70 7.42 21.56
C GLY A 277 -0.73 8.47 22.12
N ILE A 278 -0.63 9.63 21.44
CA ILE A 278 0.42 10.64 21.64
C ILE A 278 -0.17 12.06 21.77
N TYR A 279 0.49 12.97 22.52
CA TYR A 279 -0.09 14.28 22.89
C TYR A 279 0.81 15.53 22.90
N ASP A 280 2.15 15.46 23.01
CA ASP A 280 3.09 16.50 22.50
C ASP A 280 4.51 15.92 22.46
N ILE A 281 5.20 15.99 21.31
CA ILE A 281 6.46 15.28 21.04
C ILE A 281 7.31 16.00 19.97
N ALA A 282 8.64 15.94 20.15
CA ALA A 282 9.66 15.86 19.10
C ALA A 282 10.91 15.20 19.72
N TYR A 283 11.83 14.50 19.05
CA TYR A 283 11.73 13.67 17.85
C TYR A 283 11.52 12.18 18.23
N CYS A 284 10.84 11.41 17.37
CA CYS A 284 10.53 9.99 17.59
C CYS A 284 10.69 9.14 16.30
N SER A 285 10.99 7.83 16.29
CA SER A 285 10.84 6.70 17.24
C SER A 285 9.49 5.96 17.26
N LEU A 286 9.55 4.66 17.62
CA LEU A 286 8.48 3.77 18.12
C LEU A 286 9.14 2.62 18.91
N CYS A 287 8.91 2.41 20.21
CA CYS A 287 8.08 3.12 21.19
C CYS A 287 6.57 2.94 21.03
N MET A 288 5.93 2.24 21.99
CA MET A 288 4.46 2.17 22.11
C MET A 288 4.01 2.55 23.53
N ASN A 289 2.94 3.35 23.62
CA ASN A 289 2.36 4.02 24.79
C ASN A 289 3.34 4.93 25.56
N CYS A 290 3.23 6.26 25.38
CA CYS A 290 4.23 7.26 25.81
C CYS A 290 3.63 8.61 26.23
N THR A 291 4.38 9.39 27.03
CA THR A 291 4.26 10.86 27.15
C THR A 291 5.62 11.50 27.41
N ASN A 292 5.88 12.68 26.83
CA ASN A 292 7.09 13.51 27.03
C ASN A 292 8.45 12.80 26.85
N CYS A 293 8.95 12.73 25.61
CA CYS A 293 10.29 12.23 25.26
C CYS A 293 10.92 13.08 24.15
N PHE A 294 12.26 13.14 24.09
CA PHE A 294 13.00 13.87 23.04
C PHE A 294 14.21 13.07 22.53
N GLY A 295 14.16 12.62 21.26
CA GLY A 295 15.33 12.07 20.56
C GLY A 295 15.71 10.65 20.99
N CYS A 296 14.87 9.67 20.65
CA CYS A 296 14.87 8.32 21.26
C CYS A 296 14.75 7.16 20.24
N ILE A 297 15.01 5.91 20.66
CA ILE A 297 14.89 4.69 19.82
C ILE A 297 14.37 3.48 20.62
N SER A 298 13.10 3.12 20.42
CA SER A 298 12.48 1.80 20.70
C SER A 298 12.42 1.29 22.16
N LEU A 299 12.05 2.16 23.10
CA LEU A 299 11.60 1.79 24.46
C LEU A 299 10.14 1.28 24.49
N GLN A 300 9.65 0.80 25.64
CA GLN A 300 8.22 0.65 25.95
C GLN A 300 7.97 0.99 27.43
N ASN A 301 6.83 1.62 27.76
CA ASN A 301 6.42 1.96 29.13
C ASN A 301 7.46 2.78 29.94
N LYS A 302 7.96 3.89 29.36
CA LYS A 302 8.97 4.78 29.98
C LYS A 302 8.63 6.27 29.74
N GLU A 303 9.17 7.13 30.59
CA GLU A 303 9.02 8.61 30.53
C GLU A 303 10.37 9.30 30.78
N TYR A 304 10.50 10.57 30.36
CA TYR A 304 11.67 11.43 30.62
C TYR A 304 13.00 10.81 30.13
N CYS A 305 13.05 10.44 28.85
CA CYS A 305 14.20 9.75 28.25
C CYS A 305 14.84 10.53 27.10
N ILE A 306 16.17 10.46 27.00
CA ILE A 306 17.03 10.99 25.91
C ILE A 306 18.09 9.92 25.61
N LEU A 307 18.33 9.58 24.33
CA LEU A 307 19.28 8.54 23.91
C LEU A 307 19.19 7.22 24.72
N ASN A 308 17.95 6.75 24.92
CA ASN A 308 17.55 5.58 25.71
C ASN A 308 17.90 5.60 27.22
N LYS A 309 18.56 6.65 27.71
CA LYS A 309 18.79 6.90 29.13
C LYS A 309 17.55 7.52 29.79
N GLN A 310 17.21 7.07 30.99
CA GLN A 310 16.07 7.61 31.76
C GLN A 310 16.55 8.59 32.85
N TYR A 311 15.86 9.73 32.95
CA TYR A 311 16.18 10.84 33.86
C TYR A 311 15.03 11.11 34.85
N THR A 312 15.26 11.93 35.88
CA THR A 312 14.14 12.55 36.61
C THR A 312 13.51 13.66 35.77
N LYS A 313 12.28 14.05 36.12
CA LYS A 313 11.54 15.13 35.45
C LYS A 313 12.31 16.45 35.45
N GLU A 314 12.97 16.75 36.56
CA GLU A 314 13.76 17.97 36.78
C GLU A 314 15.01 17.94 35.89
N GLN A 315 15.76 16.83 35.92
CA GLN A 315 16.94 16.63 35.06
C GLN A 315 16.59 16.74 33.57
N TYR A 316 15.47 16.14 33.15
CA TYR A 316 14.99 16.20 31.78
C TYR A 316 14.66 17.64 31.36
N ASN A 317 13.91 18.38 32.18
CA ASN A 317 13.57 19.78 31.92
C ASN A 317 14.81 20.70 31.87
N ASP A 318 15.83 20.42 32.70
CA ASP A 318 17.10 21.15 32.70
C ASP A 318 18.03 20.77 31.53
N LEU A 319 17.84 19.58 30.93
CA LEU A 319 18.72 19.04 29.89
C LEU A 319 18.19 19.33 28.48
N VAL A 320 16.88 19.20 28.25
CA VAL A 320 16.27 19.40 26.92
C VAL A 320 16.66 20.74 26.28
N PRO A 321 16.54 21.93 26.92
CA PRO A 321 16.89 23.20 26.29
C PRO A 321 18.33 23.27 25.75
N LYS A 322 19.29 22.59 26.40
CA LYS A 322 20.68 22.54 25.95
C LYS A 322 20.84 21.66 24.71
N VAL A 323 20.03 20.59 24.58
CA VAL A 323 19.96 19.77 23.37
C VAL A 323 19.30 20.56 22.23
N ILE A 324 18.28 21.39 22.52
CA ILE A 324 17.70 22.33 21.54
C ILE A 324 18.77 23.30 21.03
N GLU A 325 19.52 23.96 21.92
CA GLU A 325 20.62 24.88 21.56
C GLU A 325 21.71 24.19 20.72
N LEU A 326 22.06 22.94 21.07
CA LEU A 326 23.00 22.12 20.30
C LEU A 326 22.50 21.81 18.88
N MET A 327 21.24 21.38 18.74
CA MET A 327 20.65 21.11 17.43
C MET A 327 20.49 22.38 16.59
N GLN A 328 20.14 23.52 17.21
CA GLN A 328 20.07 24.82 16.53
C GLN A 328 21.45 25.28 16.03
N LYS A 329 22.50 25.13 16.84
CA LYS A 329 23.90 25.42 16.47
C LYS A 329 24.36 24.63 15.24
N ASN A 330 23.85 23.41 15.04
CA ASN A 330 24.22 22.53 13.92
C ASN A 330 23.23 22.58 12.73
N ASN A 331 22.13 23.35 12.81
CA ASN A 331 21.00 23.33 11.86
C ASN A 331 20.26 21.98 11.78
N GLU A 332 20.28 21.21 12.88
CA GLU A 332 19.54 19.94 13.02
C GLU A 332 18.11 20.17 13.55
N TRP A 333 17.85 21.32 14.17
CA TRP A 333 16.55 21.66 14.76
C TRP A 333 15.56 22.15 13.70
N GLY A 334 14.54 21.34 13.40
CA GLY A 334 13.47 21.67 12.45
C GLY A 334 13.44 20.75 11.22
N GLU A 335 14.53 20.05 10.96
CA GLU A 335 14.69 19.13 9.82
C GLU A 335 14.23 17.72 10.17
N PHE A 336 13.76 16.95 9.19
CA PHE A 336 13.51 15.51 9.35
C PHE A 336 14.82 14.69 9.46
N PHE A 337 14.72 13.40 9.78
CA PHE A 337 15.88 12.49 9.76
C PHE A 337 16.56 12.52 8.38
N PRO A 338 17.86 12.85 8.29
CA PRO A 338 18.53 12.94 7.00
C PRO A 338 18.57 11.58 6.29
N ILE A 339 18.40 11.59 4.96
CA ILE A 339 18.26 10.37 4.14
C ILE A 339 19.45 9.40 4.23
N SER A 340 20.63 9.87 4.66
CA SER A 340 21.80 9.04 5.01
C SER A 340 21.58 8.10 6.20
N LEU A 341 20.49 8.26 6.95
CA LEU A 341 20.04 7.36 8.02
C LEU A 341 18.97 6.36 7.57
N SER A 342 18.54 6.41 6.30
CA SER A 342 17.56 5.47 5.77
C SER A 342 18.11 4.03 5.81
N PRO A 343 17.37 3.06 6.39
CA PRO A 343 17.73 1.64 6.33
C PRO A 343 17.34 0.96 5.00
N PHE A 344 16.86 1.73 4.01
CA PHE A 344 16.43 1.25 2.68
C PHE A 344 16.92 2.17 1.56
N SER A 345 17.19 1.60 0.39
CA SER A 345 17.58 2.33 -0.83
C SER A 345 16.36 2.90 -1.55
N TYR A 346 16.56 3.91 -2.40
CA TYR A 346 15.44 4.65 -3.03
C TYR A 346 14.46 3.74 -3.77
N ASN A 347 15.00 2.83 -4.59
CA ASN A 347 14.25 1.86 -5.40
C ASN A 347 13.54 0.76 -4.60
N GLU A 348 13.78 0.68 -3.28
CA GLU A 348 13.15 -0.29 -2.37
C GLU A 348 11.97 0.31 -1.60
N THR A 349 11.59 1.55 -1.90
CA THR A 349 10.58 2.32 -1.17
C THR A 349 9.45 2.80 -2.08
N LEU A 350 8.32 3.13 -1.46
CA LEU A 350 7.16 3.79 -2.08
C LEU A 350 7.53 5.09 -2.85
N ALA A 351 8.70 5.69 -2.60
CA ALA A 351 9.20 6.81 -3.39
C ALA A 351 9.40 6.43 -4.87
N GLN A 352 9.88 5.22 -5.17
CA GLN A 352 10.05 4.74 -6.55
C GLN A 352 8.71 4.42 -7.23
N GLU A 353 7.71 3.96 -6.49
CA GLU A 353 6.34 3.75 -7.01
C GLU A 353 5.64 5.07 -7.35
N CYS A 354 5.77 6.08 -6.48
CA CYS A 354 5.11 7.38 -6.64
C CYS A 354 5.87 8.35 -7.55
N PHE A 355 7.20 8.30 -7.53
CA PHE A 355 8.11 9.23 -8.19
C PHE A 355 9.27 8.46 -8.86
N PRO A 356 8.99 7.60 -9.85
CA PRO A 356 10.01 6.73 -10.44
C PRO A 356 11.18 7.52 -11.03
N LEU A 357 12.39 7.24 -10.53
CA LEU A 357 13.65 7.79 -11.02
C LEU A 357 14.51 6.69 -11.64
N THR A 358 15.41 7.09 -12.53
CA THR A 358 16.53 6.24 -12.97
C THR A 358 17.63 6.18 -11.92
N LYS A 359 18.45 5.12 -11.97
CA LYS A 359 19.64 4.95 -11.12
C LYS A 359 20.61 6.13 -11.24
N GLU A 360 20.75 6.66 -12.45
CA GLU A 360 21.57 7.83 -12.76
C GLU A 360 21.04 9.09 -12.06
N GLU A 361 19.73 9.34 -12.10
CA GLU A 361 19.10 10.46 -11.39
C GLU A 361 19.23 10.34 -9.87
N VAL A 362 19.05 9.14 -9.31
CA VAL A 362 19.26 8.86 -7.87
C VAL A 362 20.71 9.09 -7.48
N ALA A 363 21.67 8.69 -8.32
CA ALA A 363 23.10 8.94 -8.09
C ALA A 363 23.45 10.44 -8.08
N THR A 364 22.82 11.29 -8.92
CA THR A 364 23.04 12.75 -8.86
C THR A 364 22.61 13.38 -7.53
N LYS A 365 21.75 12.71 -6.76
CA LYS A 365 21.22 13.17 -5.47
C LYS A 365 22.02 12.62 -4.27
N VAL A 366 23.02 11.77 -4.52
CA VAL A 366 23.80 11.05 -3.49
C VAL A 366 22.90 10.18 -2.61
N TRP A 367 21.88 9.57 -3.21
CA TRP A 367 20.96 8.65 -2.55
C TRP A 367 21.34 7.19 -2.81
N ALA A 368 20.99 6.29 -1.90
CA ALA A 368 21.29 4.86 -2.04
C ALA A 368 20.42 4.21 -3.14
N TRP A 369 21.01 3.27 -3.88
CA TRP A 369 20.34 2.40 -4.85
C TRP A 369 20.82 0.96 -4.62
N LYS A 370 19.90 -0.01 -4.59
CA LYS A 370 20.18 -1.45 -4.47
C LYS A 370 20.02 -2.11 -5.84
N GLU A 371 20.99 -2.88 -6.28
CA GLU A 371 20.82 -3.73 -7.47
C GLU A 371 19.84 -4.87 -7.16
N GLU A 372 19.00 -5.26 -8.13
CA GLU A 372 18.11 -6.43 -7.98
C GLU A 372 18.93 -7.73 -8.07
N GLU A 373 19.02 -8.48 -6.97
CA GLU A 373 19.74 -9.76 -6.87
C GLU A 373 18.75 -10.92 -6.63
N ASP A 374 18.24 -11.53 -7.72
CA ASP A 374 17.34 -12.69 -7.64
C ASP A 374 18.10 -14.00 -7.36
N GLU A 375 17.94 -14.57 -6.16
CA GLU A 375 18.62 -15.82 -5.76
C GLU A 375 17.90 -17.10 -6.22
N LEU A 376 18.47 -17.79 -7.21
CA LEU A 376 18.04 -19.14 -7.64
C LEU A 376 18.49 -20.24 -6.66
N LYS A 377 17.89 -20.30 -5.47
CA LYS A 377 18.13 -21.34 -4.46
C LYS A 377 17.07 -22.44 -4.48
N ASN A 378 17.53 -23.70 -4.43
CA ASN A 378 16.71 -24.90 -4.27
C ASN A 378 15.59 -25.07 -5.31
N VAL A 379 15.94 -25.06 -6.61
CA VAL A 379 15.00 -25.29 -7.71
C VAL A 379 15.43 -26.46 -8.59
N ASP A 380 14.49 -27.34 -8.91
CA ASP A 380 14.73 -28.55 -9.71
C ASP A 380 14.84 -28.23 -11.22
N LYS A 381 14.25 -27.11 -11.65
CA LYS A 381 14.09 -26.73 -13.05
C LYS A 381 13.84 -25.23 -13.18
N ILE A 382 14.29 -24.66 -14.30
CA ILE A 382 13.95 -23.30 -14.73
C ILE A 382 13.09 -23.39 -16.00
N ILE A 383 11.99 -22.63 -16.09
CA ILE A 383 11.06 -22.64 -17.24
C ILE A 383 10.60 -21.21 -17.59
N PRO A 384 10.58 -20.80 -18.87
CA PRO A 384 9.91 -19.55 -19.28
C PRO A 384 8.40 -19.63 -19.04
N GLY A 385 7.79 -18.54 -18.54
CA GLY A 385 6.34 -18.47 -18.30
C GLY A 385 5.50 -18.91 -19.51
N GLU A 386 5.85 -18.43 -20.70
CA GLU A 386 5.24 -18.81 -21.99
C GLU A 386 5.18 -20.33 -22.28
N ARG A 387 6.02 -21.13 -21.62
CA ARG A 387 6.10 -22.59 -21.81
C ARG A 387 5.34 -23.39 -20.76
N LEU A 388 4.62 -22.72 -19.87
CA LEU A 388 3.66 -23.36 -18.97
C LEU A 388 2.39 -23.75 -19.76
N PRO A 389 1.77 -24.90 -19.46
CA PRO A 389 0.46 -25.26 -20.00
C PRO A 389 -0.60 -24.16 -19.83
N GLU A 390 -1.37 -23.87 -20.89
CA GLU A 390 -2.45 -22.85 -20.87
C GLU A 390 -3.57 -23.16 -19.86
N ARG A 391 -3.72 -24.44 -19.46
CA ARG A 391 -4.76 -24.93 -18.56
C ARG A 391 -4.17 -25.35 -17.21
N ILE A 392 -4.88 -25.02 -16.13
CA ILE A 392 -4.48 -25.39 -14.77
C ILE A 392 -4.61 -26.89 -14.47
N GLU A 393 -5.45 -27.64 -15.20
CA GLU A 393 -5.52 -29.10 -15.07
C GLU A 393 -4.27 -29.81 -15.61
N ASP A 394 -3.51 -29.16 -16.51
CA ASP A 394 -2.28 -29.68 -17.11
C ASP A 394 -1.01 -29.26 -16.33
N ILE A 395 -1.14 -28.47 -15.25
CA ILE A 395 -0.01 -28.02 -14.41
C ILE A 395 0.36 -29.09 -13.38
N PRO A 396 1.57 -29.68 -13.41
CA PRO A 396 2.02 -30.68 -12.45
C PRO A 396 2.38 -30.07 -11.10
N ASP A 397 2.36 -30.88 -10.03
CA ASP A 397 2.76 -30.47 -8.68
C ASP A 397 4.24 -30.04 -8.60
N ASP A 398 5.08 -30.59 -9.48
CA ASP A 398 6.51 -30.25 -9.60
C ASP A 398 6.77 -28.73 -9.75
N ILE A 399 5.79 -27.96 -10.25
CA ILE A 399 5.89 -26.49 -10.40
C ILE A 399 6.24 -25.78 -9.09
N LEU A 400 5.93 -26.37 -7.94
CA LEU A 400 6.28 -25.85 -6.62
C LEU A 400 7.80 -25.83 -6.36
N ASN A 401 8.57 -26.63 -7.11
CA ASN A 401 10.04 -26.67 -7.07
C ASN A 401 10.68 -26.00 -8.30
N TRP A 402 9.91 -25.35 -9.17
CA TRP A 402 10.41 -24.72 -10.40
C TRP A 402 10.61 -23.21 -10.23
N ALA A 403 11.66 -22.67 -10.86
CA ALA A 403 11.75 -21.25 -11.15
C ALA A 403 11.06 -20.94 -12.48
N ILE A 404 10.03 -20.10 -12.46
CA ILE A 404 9.38 -19.56 -13.65
C ILE A 404 10.08 -18.23 -14.00
N LYS A 405 10.63 -18.10 -15.21
CA LYS A 405 11.14 -16.82 -15.71
C LYS A 405 9.99 -15.94 -16.18
N CYS A 406 9.97 -14.70 -15.70
CA CYS A 406 8.99 -13.68 -16.06
C CYS A 406 9.01 -13.35 -17.56
N GLU A 407 7.84 -13.35 -18.19
CA GLU A 407 7.65 -13.03 -19.62
C GLU A 407 8.14 -11.62 -20.01
N LYS A 408 8.13 -10.65 -19.06
CA LYS A 408 8.57 -9.25 -19.29
C LYS A 408 10.02 -8.97 -18.91
N THR A 409 10.55 -9.62 -17.88
CA THR A 409 11.82 -9.23 -17.24
C THR A 409 12.83 -10.35 -17.10
N ASP A 410 12.50 -11.58 -17.52
CA ASP A 410 13.30 -12.81 -17.35
C ASP A 410 13.63 -13.21 -15.89
N ARG A 411 13.29 -12.35 -14.90
CA ARG A 411 13.42 -12.53 -13.45
C ARG A 411 12.68 -13.79 -12.97
N PRO A 412 13.31 -14.64 -12.13
CA PRO A 412 12.70 -15.89 -11.67
C PRO A 412 11.75 -15.69 -10.48
N PHE A 413 10.57 -16.29 -10.55
CA PHE A 413 9.67 -16.47 -9.40
C PHE A 413 9.29 -17.94 -9.23
N ARG A 414 8.57 -18.26 -8.15
CA ARG A 414 8.00 -19.59 -7.87
C ARG A 414 6.52 -19.46 -7.52
N ILE A 415 5.79 -20.56 -7.62
CA ILE A 415 4.40 -20.68 -7.14
C ILE A 415 4.44 -21.40 -5.79
N VAL A 416 3.75 -20.90 -4.77
CA VAL A 416 3.58 -21.63 -3.50
C VAL A 416 2.36 -22.56 -3.52
N SER A 417 2.31 -23.54 -2.62
CA SER A 417 1.23 -24.53 -2.56
C SER A 417 -0.16 -23.91 -2.37
N GLN A 418 -0.26 -22.79 -1.66
CA GLN A 418 -1.49 -22.01 -1.48
C GLN A 418 -1.96 -21.35 -2.80
N GLU A 419 -1.05 -20.78 -3.58
CA GLU A 419 -1.33 -20.26 -4.92
C GLU A 419 -1.82 -21.37 -5.85
N LEU A 420 -1.09 -22.49 -5.93
CA LEU A 420 -1.45 -23.60 -6.81
C LEU A 420 -2.82 -24.20 -6.44
N ALA A 421 -3.14 -24.29 -5.15
CA ALA A 421 -4.46 -24.71 -4.67
C ALA A 421 -5.56 -23.70 -5.04
N PHE A 422 -5.31 -22.39 -4.90
CA PHE A 422 -6.23 -21.33 -5.33
C PHE A 422 -6.50 -21.42 -6.84
N TYR A 423 -5.45 -21.47 -7.67
CA TYR A 423 -5.56 -21.54 -9.13
C TYR A 423 -6.39 -22.76 -9.58
N ARG A 424 -6.11 -23.94 -9.00
CA ARG A 424 -6.86 -25.18 -9.29
C ARG A 424 -8.32 -25.10 -8.85
N ARG A 425 -8.61 -24.56 -7.66
CA ARG A 425 -9.97 -24.40 -7.13
C ARG A 425 -10.80 -23.46 -8.00
N MET A 426 -10.21 -22.35 -8.45
CA MET A 426 -10.87 -21.34 -9.28
C MET A 426 -10.81 -21.60 -10.79
N LYS A 427 -10.13 -22.68 -11.22
CA LYS A 427 -9.89 -23.04 -12.63
C LYS A 427 -9.17 -21.95 -13.44
N LEU A 428 -8.21 -21.26 -12.81
CA LEU A 428 -7.46 -20.14 -13.38
C LEU A 428 -6.05 -20.57 -13.79
N PRO A 429 -5.49 -20.04 -14.89
CA PRO A 429 -4.12 -20.35 -15.31
C PRO A 429 -3.09 -19.78 -14.31
N VAL A 430 -1.95 -20.44 -14.19
CA VAL A 430 -0.79 -19.90 -13.44
C VAL A 430 -0.24 -18.64 -14.12
N PRO A 431 0.31 -17.68 -13.35
CA PRO A 431 0.84 -16.44 -13.91
C PRO A 431 2.16 -16.66 -14.65
N HIS A 432 2.37 -15.91 -15.73
CA HIS A 432 3.65 -15.85 -16.46
C HIS A 432 4.56 -14.70 -15.98
N PHE A 433 4.05 -13.82 -15.11
CA PHE A 433 4.72 -12.60 -14.65
C PHE A 433 5.10 -12.69 -13.17
N HIS A 434 6.31 -12.19 -12.88
CA HIS A 434 6.83 -12.02 -11.51
C HIS A 434 5.80 -11.26 -10.63
N PRO A 435 5.65 -11.56 -9.33
CA PRO A 435 4.73 -10.82 -8.45
C PRO A 435 4.87 -9.30 -8.55
N ASP A 436 6.11 -8.79 -8.56
CA ASP A 436 6.44 -7.36 -8.76
C ASP A 436 5.89 -6.82 -10.08
N GLU A 437 5.95 -7.59 -11.17
CA GLU A 437 5.40 -7.19 -12.47
C GLU A 437 3.87 -7.26 -12.52
N ARG A 438 3.26 -8.20 -11.79
CA ARG A 438 1.81 -8.18 -11.56
C ARG A 438 1.43 -6.97 -10.71
N HIS A 439 2.26 -6.56 -9.76
CA HIS A 439 2.05 -5.37 -8.91
C HIS A 439 2.15 -4.09 -9.76
N ASN A 440 3.21 -3.91 -10.53
CA ASN A 440 3.42 -2.77 -11.44
C ASN A 440 2.25 -2.61 -12.43
N LYS A 441 1.80 -3.70 -13.05
CA LYS A 441 0.63 -3.71 -13.94
C LYS A 441 -0.68 -3.30 -13.25
N LYS A 442 -0.80 -3.48 -11.92
CA LYS A 442 -1.93 -2.97 -11.13
C LYS A 442 -1.78 -1.49 -10.78
N LEU A 443 -0.56 -0.99 -10.55
CA LEU A 443 -0.31 0.45 -10.41
C LEU A 443 -0.68 1.20 -11.70
N GLU A 444 -0.37 0.65 -12.87
CA GLU A 444 -0.79 1.18 -14.19
C GLU A 444 -2.32 1.35 -14.36
N TRP A 445 -3.14 0.63 -13.57
CA TRP A 445 -4.61 0.72 -13.60
C TRP A 445 -5.17 1.78 -12.63
N ARG A 446 -4.40 2.18 -11.62
CA ARG A 446 -4.72 3.38 -10.81
C ARG A 446 -4.41 4.61 -11.67
N ASN A 447 -5.13 5.71 -11.44
CA ASN A 447 -4.61 6.99 -11.93
C ASN A 447 -3.42 7.41 -11.04
N PRO A 448 -2.39 8.05 -11.62
CA PRO A 448 -1.24 8.51 -10.86
C PRO A 448 -1.63 9.63 -9.88
N ARG A 449 -0.83 9.76 -8.81
CA ARG A 449 -0.99 10.73 -7.72
C ARG A 449 -0.53 12.13 -8.15
N LYS A 450 -1.26 12.70 -9.12
CA LYS A 450 -0.97 13.97 -9.80
C LYS A 450 -2.25 14.53 -10.44
N LEU A 451 -2.45 15.84 -10.36
CA LEU A 451 -3.54 16.53 -11.05
C LEU A 451 -3.10 17.17 -12.37
N TRP A 452 -4.04 17.23 -13.30
CA TRP A 452 -3.97 18.02 -14.52
C TRP A 452 -5.26 18.84 -14.70
N LYS A 453 -5.14 20.03 -15.28
CA LYS A 453 -6.29 20.77 -15.82
C LYS A 453 -6.76 20.13 -17.12
N ARG A 454 -8.06 19.82 -17.19
CA ARG A 454 -8.74 19.26 -18.37
C ARG A 454 -10.13 19.91 -18.51
N ASN A 455 -10.70 19.89 -19.71
CA ASN A 455 -12.09 20.31 -19.92
C ASN A 455 -13.02 19.09 -19.90
N CYS A 456 -14.22 19.25 -19.34
CA CYS A 456 -15.28 18.23 -19.41
C CYS A 456 -15.69 17.98 -20.87
N ASP A 457 -15.52 16.75 -21.36
CA ASP A 457 -15.71 16.41 -22.78
C ASP A 457 -17.17 16.58 -23.28
N LYS A 458 -18.12 16.80 -22.38
CA LYS A 458 -19.56 17.02 -22.68
C LYS A 458 -20.03 18.47 -22.60
N CYS A 459 -19.32 19.35 -21.88
CA CYS A 459 -19.76 20.75 -21.69
C CYS A 459 -18.66 21.82 -21.69
N GLY A 460 -17.38 21.44 -21.84
CA GLY A 460 -16.25 22.36 -21.90
C GLY A 460 -15.83 23.01 -20.58
N LYS A 461 -16.53 22.77 -19.47
CA LYS A 461 -16.15 23.28 -18.14
C LYS A 461 -14.77 22.75 -17.73
N GLU A 462 -13.85 23.63 -17.33
CA GLU A 462 -12.56 23.27 -16.73
C GLU A 462 -12.76 22.47 -15.42
N VAL A 463 -11.96 21.43 -15.26
CA VAL A 463 -11.88 20.55 -14.10
C VAL A 463 -10.41 20.18 -13.85
N GLU A 464 -10.07 19.89 -12.60
CA GLU A 464 -8.78 19.28 -12.24
C GLU A 464 -9.00 17.80 -11.98
N SER A 465 -8.11 16.96 -12.52
CA SER A 465 -8.35 15.52 -12.64
C SER A 465 -7.04 14.73 -12.64
N THR A 466 -7.12 13.50 -12.13
CA THR A 466 -6.03 12.50 -12.21
C THR A 466 -5.94 11.82 -13.59
N PHE A 467 -6.87 12.14 -14.51
CA PHE A 467 -6.79 11.77 -15.93
C PHE A 467 -6.07 12.87 -16.74
N ALA A 468 -4.81 12.59 -17.13
CA ALA A 468 -4.00 13.50 -17.95
C ALA A 468 -4.67 13.84 -19.31
N PRO A 469 -4.40 15.02 -19.92
CA PRO A 469 -5.08 15.46 -21.15
C PRO A 469 -4.85 14.56 -22.37
N GLU A 470 -3.72 13.87 -22.43
CA GLU A 470 -3.36 12.90 -23.48
C GLU A 470 -4.07 11.55 -23.36
N ARG A 471 -4.77 11.29 -22.25
CA ARG A 471 -5.43 10.01 -22.00
C ARG A 471 -6.73 9.83 -22.81
N PRO A 472 -6.96 8.65 -23.41
CA PRO A 472 -8.10 8.37 -24.28
C PRO A 472 -9.44 8.15 -23.55
N GLU A 473 -9.44 8.07 -22.21
CA GLU A 473 -10.68 8.02 -21.43
C GLU A 473 -11.54 9.29 -21.64
N THR A 474 -12.86 9.12 -21.72
CA THR A 474 -13.83 10.22 -21.74
C THR A 474 -14.06 10.72 -20.31
N VAL A 475 -13.83 12.01 -20.02
CA VAL A 475 -13.87 12.59 -18.66
C VAL A 475 -14.93 13.67 -18.55
N TYR A 476 -15.89 13.48 -17.62
CA TYR A 476 -17.00 14.39 -17.36
C TYR A 476 -16.93 15.04 -15.97
N CYS A 477 -17.35 16.29 -15.87
CA CYS A 477 -17.65 16.93 -14.60
C CYS A 477 -18.88 16.29 -13.92
N GLU A 478 -19.01 16.49 -12.60
CA GLU A 478 -20.08 15.95 -11.72
C GLU A 478 -21.46 15.87 -12.41
N GLU A 479 -22.00 17.03 -12.80
CA GLU A 479 -23.32 17.17 -13.40
C GLU A 479 -23.46 16.40 -14.71
N CYS A 480 -22.41 16.38 -15.53
CA CYS A 480 -22.41 15.70 -16.82
C CYS A 480 -22.31 14.18 -16.70
N TYR A 481 -21.60 13.69 -15.67
CA TYR A 481 -21.47 12.28 -15.29
C TYR A 481 -22.77 11.75 -14.68
N LEU A 482 -23.32 12.46 -13.68
CA LEU A 482 -24.57 12.07 -13.01
C LEU A 482 -25.70 11.95 -14.03
N LYS A 483 -25.93 12.97 -14.88
CA LYS A 483 -26.92 12.99 -15.99
C LYS A 483 -26.61 12.03 -17.16
N LYS A 484 -25.84 10.97 -16.94
CA LYS A 484 -25.45 9.97 -17.95
C LYS A 484 -25.35 8.56 -17.38
N VAL A 485 -25.03 8.43 -16.09
CA VAL A 485 -24.93 7.16 -15.35
C VAL A 485 -26.18 6.89 -14.50
N TYR A 486 -26.95 7.93 -14.17
CA TYR A 486 -28.22 7.89 -13.43
C TYR A 486 -29.31 8.66 -14.20
#